data_AF-A0A8T3Z5L0-F1
#
_entry.id   AF-A0A8T3Z5L0-F1
#
_cell.length_a   1.000
_cell.length_b   1.000
_cell.length_c   1.000
_cell.angle_alpha   90.00
_cell.angle_beta   90.00
_cell.angle_gamma   90.00
#
_symmetry.space_group_name_H-M   'P 1'
#
loop_
_entity.id
_entity.type
_entity.pdbx_description
1 polymer ?
#
loop_
_entity_poly.entity_id
_entity_poly.type
_entity_poly.pdbx_seq_one_letter_code
_entity_poly.pdbx_strand_id
1 'polypeptide(L)' 'MKIEKEAEEILQSFSEALKNIPELEETHYMVDNVNLSREDCAEDKDSSKIMRNAHVDEEGNLIAEKGKWVK' A
#
# COMPACT_ATOMS: atom_id res chain seq x y z
N MET A 1 -6.69 -0.16 27.21
CA MET A 1 -5.94 0.70 28.15
C MET A 1 -4.44 0.82 27.88
N LYS A 2 -3.64 -0.25 27.75
CA LYS A 2 -2.20 -0.09 27.42
C LYS A 2 -1.98 0.49 26.01
N ILE A 3 -2.66 -0.09 25.01
CA ILE A 3 -2.62 0.36 23.61
C ILE A 3 -3.13 1.80 23.46
N GLU A 4 -4.18 2.18 24.21
CA GLU A 4 -4.74 3.54 24.18
C GLU A 4 -3.75 4.57 24.71
N LYS A 5 -3.08 4.29 25.84
CA LYS A 5 -2.06 5.17 26.41
C LYS A 5 -0.85 5.33 25.49
N GLU A 6 -0.39 4.24 24.90
CA GLU A 6 0.72 4.29 23.93
C GLU A 6 0.33 5.12 22.69
N ALA A 7 -0.92 5.00 22.22
CA ALA A 7 -1.42 5.82 21.12
C ALA A 7 -1.48 7.32 21.47
N GLU A 8 -1.92 7.66 22.69
CA GLU A 8 -1.93 9.04 23.19
C GLU A 8 -0.52 9.64 23.27
N GLU A 9 0.45 8.89 23.78
CA GLU A 9 1.86 9.32 23.86
C GLU A 9 2.44 9.60 22.47
N ILE A 10 2.12 8.74 21.49
CA ILE A 10 2.51 8.92 20.09
C ILE A 10 1.88 10.21 19.53
N LEU A 11 0.57 10.39 19.68
CA LEU A 11 -0.15 11.56 19.17
C LEU A 11 0.38 12.87 19.76
N GLN A 12 0.66 12.87 21.06
CA GLN A 12 1.20 14.05 21.74
C GLN A 12 2.60 14.41 21.22
N SER A 13 3.47 13.41 21.07
CA SER A 13 4.84 13.61 20.56
C SER A 13 4.83 14.18 19.14
N PHE A 14 3.98 13.66 18.25
CA PHE A 14 3.82 14.19 16.89
C PHE A 14 3.24 15.60 16.90
N SER A 15 2.24 15.87 17.73
CA SER A 15 1.61 17.19 17.83
C SER A 15 2.60 18.27 18.31
N GLU A 16 3.47 17.93 19.26
CA GLU A 16 4.52 18.84 19.73
C GLU A 16 5.58 19.13 18.67
N ALA A 17 5.99 18.11 17.90
CA ALA A 17 6.95 18.29 16.80
C ALA A 17 6.39 19.18 15.68
N LEU A 18 5.10 19.01 15.34
CA LEU A 18 4.45 19.76 14.25
C LEU A 18 4.28 21.26 14.55
N LYS A 19 4.23 21.69 15.82
CA LYS A 19 4.07 23.12 16.20
C LYS A 19 5.15 24.03 15.63
N ASN A 20 6.34 23.51 15.39
CA ASN A 20 7.49 24.27 14.91
C ASN A 20 7.73 24.14 13.40
N ILE A 21 6.95 23.30 12.71
CA ILE A 21 7.08 23.10 11.27
C ILE A 21 6.23 24.16 10.57
N PRO A 22 6.80 25.01 9.71
CA PRO A 22 6.02 25.97 8.96
C PRO A 22 5.03 25.25 8.03
N GLU A 23 3.90 25.88 7.73
CA GLU A 23 3.03 25.39 6.66
C GLU A 23 3.82 25.42 5.35
N LEU A 24 4.02 24.23 4.77
CA LEU A 24 4.71 24.03 3.50
C LEU A 24 3.71 23.51 2.49
N GLU A 25 3.85 23.90 1.23
CA GLU A 25 3.09 23.26 0.16
C GLU A 25 3.47 21.78 0.09
N GLU A 26 2.45 20.92 0.07
CA GLU A 26 2.65 19.47 0.01
C GLU A 26 3.38 19.11 -1.28
N THR A 27 4.58 18.53 -1.14
CA THR A 27 5.33 18.01 -2.28
C THR A 27 4.99 16.54 -2.45
N HIS A 28 4.04 16.23 -3.33
CA HIS A 28 3.67 14.84 -3.63
C HIS A 28 4.75 14.10 -4.42
N TYR A 29 5.47 14.81 -5.29
CA TYR A 29 6.57 14.28 -6.08
C TYR A 29 7.70 15.31 -6.10
N MET A 30 8.94 14.84 -5.99
CA MET A 30 10.13 15.68 -6.16
C MET A 30 10.43 15.98 -7.64
N VAL A 31 9.61 15.44 -8.55
CA VAL A 31 9.75 15.53 -10.00
C VAL A 31 8.54 16.24 -10.60
N ASP A 32 8.73 16.88 -11.75
CA ASP A 32 7.67 17.58 -12.45
C ASP A 32 6.50 16.64 -12.78
N ASN A 33 5.28 17.14 -12.60
CA ASN A 33 4.07 16.43 -12.98
C ASN A 33 4.00 16.34 -14.51
N VAL A 34 4.32 15.17 -15.04
CA VAL A 34 4.23 14.87 -16.46
C VAL A 34 3.10 13.87 -16.72
N ASN A 35 2.33 14.13 -17.77
CA ASN A 35 1.31 13.19 -18.23
C ASN A 35 2.01 12.00 -18.90
N LEU A 36 2.15 10.89 -18.17
CA LEU A 36 2.67 9.64 -18.71
C LEU A 36 1.51 8.78 -19.23
N SER A 37 1.44 8.60 -20.54
CA SER A 37 0.59 7.59 -21.16
C SER A 37 1.41 6.34 -21.48
N ARG A 38 0.76 5.19 -21.38
CA ARG A 38 1.28 3.93 -21.93
C ARG A 38 0.43 3.58 -23.15
N GLU A 39 1.07 3.11 -24.20
CA GLU A 39 0.36 2.57 -25.36
C GLU A 39 -0.54 1.39 -24.96
N ASP A 40 -1.66 1.26 -25.66
CA ASP A 40 -2.61 0.16 -25.45
C ASP A 40 -2.17 -1.05 -26.29
N CYS A 41 -1.13 -1.73 -25.80
CA CYS A 41 -0.60 -2.94 -26.40
C CYS A 41 -0.63 -4.11 -25.41
N ALA A 42 -0.88 -5.31 -25.93
CA ALA A 42 -0.79 -6.54 -25.17
C ALA A 42 0.69 -6.92 -24.99
N GLU A 43 1.04 -7.35 -23.79
CA GLU A 43 2.36 -7.89 -23.47
C GLU A 43 2.20 -9.31 -22.94
N ASP A 44 3.04 -10.23 -23.42
CA ASP A 44 3.11 -11.58 -22.89
C ASP A 44 3.60 -11.56 -21.44
N LYS A 45 2.93 -12.34 -20.58
CA LYS A 45 3.27 -12.43 -19.16
C LYS A 45 3.56 -13.87 -18.78
N ASP A 46 4.69 -14.07 -18.12
CA ASP A 46 5.07 -15.33 -17.51
C ASP A 46 4.55 -15.40 -16.06
N SER A 47 3.47 -16.16 -15.85
CA SER A 47 2.86 -16.34 -14.54
C SER A 47 3.66 -17.26 -13.61
N SER A 48 4.62 -18.04 -14.14
CA SER A 48 5.37 -19.03 -13.35
C SER A 48 6.13 -18.40 -12.18
N LYS A 49 6.60 -17.16 -12.35
CA LYS A 49 7.30 -16.39 -11.31
C LYS A 49 6.41 -16.07 -10.11
N ILE A 50 5.13 -15.77 -10.35
CA ILE A 50 4.15 -15.47 -9.30
C ILE A 50 3.79 -16.76 -8.57
N MET A 51 3.52 -17.83 -9.33
CA MET A 51 3.06 -19.10 -8.77
C MET A 51 4.13 -19.81 -7.92
N ARG A 52 5.42 -19.62 -8.23
CA ARG A 52 6.54 -20.24 -7.51
C ARG A 52 6.50 -20.06 -5.99
N ASN A 53 6.07 -18.88 -5.52
CA ASN A 53 6.10 -18.54 -4.09
C ASN A 53 4.70 -18.49 -3.47
N ALA A 54 3.67 -18.77 -4.25
CA ALA A 54 2.30 -18.66 -3.79
C ALA A 54 1.82 -19.95 -3.15
N HIS A 55 0.84 -19.84 -2.25
CA HIS A 55 0.14 -21.01 -1.73
C HIS A 55 -0.88 -21.50 -2.77
N VAL A 56 -0.64 -22.71 -3.29
CA VAL A 56 -1.42 -23.28 -4.39
C VAL A 56 -2.00 -24.63 -4.03
N ASP A 57 -3.08 -25.02 -4.72
CA ASP A 57 -3.67 -26.35 -4.65
C ASP A 57 -2.92 -27.38 -5.53
N GLU A 58 -3.41 -28.62 -5.55
CA GLU A 58 -2.82 -29.74 -6.33
C GLU A 58 -2.87 -29.53 -7.84
N GLU A 59 -3.78 -28.69 -8.33
CA GLU A 59 -3.92 -28.32 -9.74
C GLU A 59 -3.08 -27.09 -10.11
N GLY A 60 -2.45 -26.46 -9.12
CA GLY A 60 -1.61 -25.27 -9.29
C GLY A 60 -2.39 -23.95 -9.29
N ASN A 61 -3.61 -23.89 -8.75
CA ASN A 61 -4.37 -22.65 -8.59
C ASN A 61 -4.07 -21.95 -7.27
N LEU A 62 -4.20 -20.61 -7.25
CA LEU A 62 -4.02 -19.80 -6.03
C LEU A 62 -5.14 -20.07 -5.00
N ILE A 63 -4.76 -20.42 -3.78
CA ILE A 63 -5.69 -20.55 -2.66
C ILE A 63 -5.87 -19.18 -1.99
N ALA A 64 -7.12 -18.72 -1.89
CA ALA A 64 -7.48 -17.48 -1.21
C ALA A 64 -8.69 -17.66 -0.30
N GLU A 65 -8.77 -16.90 0.80
CA GLU A 65 -9.94 -16.91 1.67
C GLU A 65 -11.15 -16.31 0.95
N LYS A 66 -12.29 -17.02 1.00
CA LYS A 66 -13.55 -16.48 0.51
C LYS A 66 -14.01 -15.35 1.43
N GLY A 67 -13.98 -14.12 0.92
CA GLY A 67 -14.52 -12.96 1.64
C GLY A 67 -15.99 -13.15 1.99
N LYS A 68 -16.32 -13.05 3.29
CA LYS A 68 -17.69 -13.18 3.83
C LYS A 68 -18.55 -11.91 3.67
N TRP A 69 -18.08 -10.96 2.87
CA TRP A 69 -18.64 -9.61 2.77
C TRP A 69 -19.80 -9.47 1.78
N VAL A 70 -20.12 -10.53 1.04
CA VAL A 70 -21.31 -10.61 0.19
C VAL A 70 -22.02 -11.93 0.54
N LYS A 71 -23.30 -11.82 0.91
CA LYS A 71 -24.18 -12.82 1.55
C LYS A 71 -23.84 -14.30 1.30
#